data_AF-A0A821IUY0-F1
#
_entry.id   AF-A0A821IUY0-F1
#
_cell.length_a   1.000
_cell.length_b   1.000
_cell.length_c   1.000
_cell.angle_alpha   90.00
_cell.angle_beta   90.00
_cell.angle_gamma   90.00
#
_symmetry.space_group_name_H-M   'P 1'
#
loop_
_entity.id
_entity.type
_entity.pdbx_description
1 polymer ?
#
loop_
_entity_poly.entity_id
_entity_poly.type
_entity_poly.pdbx_seq_one_letter_code
_entity_poly.pdbx_strand_id
1 'polypeptide(L)'
;SPFQCNVFSNEFIFENYEYAPINKRTLFLIKSKLNFNSNIHVDIITPSGNEIKGTIEKISTNSYTIDFIPHEIGEHEIKFYDNEEKKLMIKKFICQVYDT
;
A
#
# COMPACT_ATOMS: atom_id res chain seq x y z
N SER A 1 16.84 22.91 7.09
CA SER A 1 16.49 21.69 7.83
C SER A 1 16.34 20.54 6.84
N PRO A 2 17.20 19.50 6.82
CA PRO A 2 17.17 18.53 5.74
C PRO A 2 16.27 17.33 6.07
N PHE A 3 15.56 16.90 5.03
CA PHE A 3 14.54 15.86 4.98
C PHE A 3 15.00 14.54 5.60
N GLN A 4 14.11 13.88 6.36
CA GLN A 4 14.31 12.52 6.85
C GLN A 4 14.44 11.57 5.66
N CYS A 5 15.67 11.12 5.42
CA CYS A 5 15.94 10.00 4.53
C CYS A 5 15.37 8.75 5.20
N ASN A 6 14.16 8.35 4.81
CA ASN A 6 13.67 7.01 5.09
C ASN A 6 14.52 6.06 4.26
N VAL A 7 15.54 5.48 4.89
CA VAL A 7 16.30 4.35 4.36
C VAL A 7 15.33 3.18 4.27
N PHE A 8 14.56 3.13 3.19
CA PHE A 8 13.75 1.99 2.86
C PHE A 8 14.72 0.89 2.43
N SER A 9 14.72 -0.24 3.13
CA SER A 9 15.32 -1.48 2.68
C SER A 9 15.04 -1.61 1.18
N ASN A 10 16.08 -1.73 0.36
CA ASN A 10 16.07 -1.72 -1.12
C ASN A 10 15.29 -2.88 -1.77
N GLU A 11 14.37 -3.49 -1.02
CA GLU A 11 13.61 -4.69 -1.33
C GLU A 11 12.25 -4.38 -1.94
N PHE A 12 11.69 -3.19 -1.71
CA PHE A 12 10.41 -2.77 -2.26
C PHE A 12 10.51 -1.41 -2.96
N ILE A 13 9.91 -1.33 -4.14
CA ILE A 13 9.74 -0.09 -4.92
C ILE A 13 8.24 0.09 -5.11
N PHE A 14 7.72 1.25 -4.72
CA PHE A 14 6.32 1.61 -4.84
C PHE A 14 6.17 2.67 -5.93
N GLU A 15 5.21 2.48 -6.83
CA GLU A 15 4.92 3.41 -7.92
C GLU A 15 3.46 3.88 -7.82
N ASN A 16 3.25 5.18 -8.06
CA ASN A 16 1.94 5.85 -8.01
C ASN A 16 1.21 5.78 -6.66
N TYR A 17 1.90 5.53 -5.54
CA TYR A 17 1.28 5.26 -4.23
C TYR A 17 0.95 6.51 -3.40
N GLU A 18 1.58 7.64 -3.71
CA GLU A 18 1.60 8.82 -2.84
C GLU A 18 0.25 9.54 -2.81
N TYR A 19 -0.51 9.50 -3.91
CA TYR A 19 -1.74 10.24 -4.05
C TYR A 19 -2.84 9.39 -4.69
N ALA A 20 -4.06 9.50 -4.18
CA ALA A 20 -5.22 8.83 -4.72
C ALA A 20 -6.44 9.77 -4.76
N PRO A 21 -7.23 9.77 -5.84
CA PRO A 21 -8.48 10.50 -5.89
C PRO A 21 -9.57 9.82 -5.04
N ILE A 22 -10.34 10.61 -4.29
CA ILE A 22 -11.50 10.09 -3.55
C ILE A 22 -12.54 9.46 -4.49
N ASN A 23 -13.20 8.39 -4.04
CA ASN A 23 -14.28 7.67 -4.73
C ASN A 23 -13.92 7.15 -6.13
N LYS A 24 -12.64 7.02 -6.44
CA LYS A 24 -12.13 6.49 -7.70
C LYS A 24 -11.24 5.28 -7.44
N ARG A 25 -11.40 4.26 -8.30
CA ARG A 25 -10.56 3.07 -8.28
C ARG A 25 -9.11 3.46 -8.48
N THR A 26 -8.27 3.05 -7.54
CA THR A 26 -6.86 3.41 -7.48
C THR A 26 -6.02 2.15 -7.51
N LEU A 27 -5.02 2.15 -8.39
CA LEU A 27 -4.11 1.03 -8.61
C LEU A 27 -2.68 1.45 -8.29
N PHE A 28 -2.03 0.75 -7.36
CA PHE A 28 -0.62 0.98 -7.02
C PHE A 28 0.22 -0.21 -7.43
N LEU A 29 1.36 0.07 -8.06
CA LEU A 29 2.31 -0.95 -8.45
C LEU A 29 3.40 -1.09 -7.40
N ILE A 30 3.67 -2.32 -7.00
CA ILE A 30 4.71 -2.68 -6.06
C ILE A 30 5.65 -3.63 -6.76
N LYS A 31 6.92 -3.28 -6.82
CA LYS A 31 7.99 -4.19 -7.26
C LYS A 31 8.76 -4.64 -6.04
N SER A 32 8.95 -5.95 -5.89
CA SER A 32 9.77 -6.50 -4.82
C SER A 32 10.95 -7.27 -5.38
N LYS A 33 12.11 -7.18 -4.72
CA LYS A 33 13.25 -8.06 -4.99
C LYS A 33 13.07 -9.45 -4.37
N LEU A 34 12.13 -9.58 -3.44
CA LEU A 34 11.79 -10.84 -2.78
C LEU A 34 10.57 -11.44 -3.48
N ASN A 35 10.64 -12.75 -3.72
CA ASN A 35 9.48 -13.50 -4.17
C ASN A 35 8.68 -13.92 -2.94
N PHE A 36 7.67 -13.15 -2.58
CA PHE A 36 6.73 -13.54 -1.54
C PHE A 36 5.88 -14.72 -1.99
N ASN A 37 5.52 -15.56 -1.02
CA ASN A 37 4.50 -16.58 -1.23
C ASN A 37 3.17 -15.90 -1.59
N SER A 38 2.24 -16.67 -2.17
CA SER A 38 0.94 -16.20 -2.65
C SER A 38 0.03 -15.53 -1.62
N ASN A 39 0.44 -15.42 -0.36
CA ASN A 39 -0.41 -15.10 0.79
C ASN A 39 -0.13 -13.70 1.35
N ILE A 40 0.24 -12.75 0.50
CA ILE A 40 0.43 -11.35 0.92
C ILE A 40 -0.94 -10.76 1.26
N HIS A 41 -1.01 -10.01 2.34
CA HIS A 41 -2.21 -9.30 2.76
C HIS A 41 -1.96 -7.79 2.85
N VAL A 42 -2.99 -7.00 2.55
CA VAL A 42 -2.93 -5.53 2.63
C VAL A 42 -4.09 -4.99 3.48
N ASP A 43 -3.77 -4.11 4.41
CA ASP A 43 -4.74 -3.31 5.15
C ASP A 43 -4.61 -1.86 4.76
N ILE A 44 -5.76 -1.18 4.66
CA ILE A 44 -5.83 0.23 4.34
C ILE A 44 -6.65 0.91 5.44
N ILE A 45 -5.99 1.75 6.23
CA ILE A 45 -6.59 2.44 7.36
C ILE A 45 -6.87 3.89 6.95
N THR A 46 -8.11 4.33 7.09
CA THR A 46 -8.54 5.71 6.78
C THR A 46 -8.11 6.68 7.89
N PRO A 47 -8.15 8.00 7.63
CA PRO A 47 -7.83 9.02 8.63
C PRO A 47 -8.69 8.93 9.89
N SER A 48 -9.93 8.46 9.78
CA SER A 48 -10.82 8.24 10.92
C SER A 48 -10.54 6.94 11.69
N GLY A 49 -9.60 6.12 11.21
CA GLY A 49 -9.20 4.85 11.82
C GLY A 49 -10.01 3.64 11.35
N ASN A 50 -10.86 3.80 10.32
CA ASN A 50 -11.61 2.68 9.74
C ASN A 50 -10.72 1.87 8.78
N GLU A 51 -10.97 0.57 8.66
CA GLU A 51 -10.30 -0.28 7.66
C GLU A 51 -11.17 -0.37 6.40
N ILE A 52 -10.59 -0.09 5.24
CA ILE A 52 -11.24 -0.29 3.93
C ILE A 52 -10.63 -1.49 3.22
N LYS A 53 -11.46 -2.16 2.43
CA LYS A 53 -11.04 -3.33 1.65
C LYS A 53 -10.11 -2.89 0.52
N GLY A 54 -8.89 -3.43 0.54
CA GLY A 54 -7.99 -3.46 -0.60
C GLY A 54 -7.79 -4.90 -1.06
N THR A 55 -7.55 -5.09 -2.35
CA THR A 55 -7.07 -6.37 -2.89
C THR A 55 -5.63 -6.22 -3.33
N ILE A 56 -4.84 -7.28 -3.17
CA ILE A 56 -3.49 -7.36 -3.71
C ILE A 56 -3.43 -8.51 -4.69
N GLU A 57 -2.94 -8.24 -5.90
CA GLU A 57 -2.84 -9.22 -6.97
C GLU A 57 -1.39 -9.31 -7.46
N LYS A 58 -0.90 -10.53 -7.64
CA LYS A 58 0.43 -10.77 -8.22
C LYS A 58 0.32 -10.69 -9.74
N ILE A 59 0.96 -9.70 -10.35
CA ILE A 59 0.98 -9.51 -11.80
C ILE A 59 2.21 -10.15 -12.47
N SER A 60 3.30 -10.35 -11.73
CA SER A 60 4.51 -11.03 -12.21
C SER A 60 5.31 -11.60 -11.03
N THR A 61 6.40 -12.34 -11.29
CA THR A 61 7.25 -12.97 -10.26
C THR A 61 7.63 -12.00 -9.12
N ASN A 62 7.86 -10.73 -9.45
CA ASN A 62 8.37 -9.71 -8.54
C ASN A 62 7.53 -8.43 -8.57
N SER A 63 6.28 -8.52 -9.04
CA SER A 63 5.41 -7.35 -9.15
C SER A 63 3.99 -7.67 -8.73
N TYR A 64 3.42 -6.74 -7.97
CA TYR A 64 2.11 -6.83 -7.35
C TYR A 64 1.37 -5.53 -7.56
N THR A 65 0.04 -5.61 -7.64
CA THR A 65 -0.83 -4.43 -7.70
C THR A 65 -1.78 -4.43 -6.52
N ILE A 66 -1.88 -3.28 -5.84
CA ILE A 66 -2.99 -3.02 -4.92
C ILE A 66 -4.10 -2.33 -5.68
N ASP A 67 -5.33 -2.77 -5.42
CA ASP A 67 -6.55 -2.13 -5.88
C ASP A 67 -7.46 -1.79 -4.69
N PHE A 68 -7.91 -0.54 -4.64
CA PHE A 68 -8.87 -0.07 -3.65
C PHE A 68 -9.59 1.19 -4.14
N ILE A 69 -10.66 1.55 -3.44
CA ILE A 69 -11.41 2.79 -3.68
C ILE A 69 -11.46 3.54 -2.34
N PRO A 70 -10.73 4.65 -2.16
CA PRO A 70 -10.81 5.44 -0.94
C PRO A 70 -12.13 6.19 -0.85
N HIS A 71 -12.68 6.33 0.37
CA HIS A 71 -13.97 7.00 0.62
C HIS A 71 -13.85 8.17 1.60
N GLU A 72 -12.65 8.47 2.07
CA GLU A 72 -12.35 9.57 2.99
C GLU A 72 -11.22 10.42 2.40
N ILE A 73 -11.20 11.73 2.66
CA ILE A 73 -10.09 12.61 2.28
C ILE A 73 -9.08 12.63 3.42
N GLY A 74 -7.78 12.54 3.10
CA GLY A 74 -6.70 12.60 4.08
C GLY A 74 -5.68 11.48 3.96
N GLU A 75 -4.83 11.36 4.97
CA GLU A 75 -3.76 10.36 5.05
C GLU A 75 -4.34 8.96 5.31
N HIS A 76 -4.20 8.07 4.33
CA HIS A 76 -4.50 6.65 4.48
C HIS A 76 -3.22 5.87 4.77
N GLU A 77 -3.20 5.10 5.85
CA GLU A 77 -2.07 4.23 6.19
C GLU A 77 -2.27 2.86 5.53
N ILE A 78 -1.37 2.49 4.61
CA ILE A 78 -1.41 1.21 3.90
C ILE A 78 -0.33 0.31 4.50
N LYS A 79 -0.74 -0.87 4.98
CA LYS A 79 0.11 -1.86 5.67
C LYS A 79 0.16 -3.15 4.88
N PHE A 80 1.36 -3.69 4.74
CA PHE A 80 1.64 -4.95 4.05
C PHE A 80 2.04 -6.00 5.04
N TYR A 81 1.52 -7.20 4.82
CA TYR A 81 1.81 -8.38 5.62
C TYR A 81 2.23 -9.53 4.71
N ASP A 82 3.23 -10.30 5.12
CA ASP A 82 3.71 -11.48 4.38
C ASP A 82 2.77 -12.70 4.52
N ASN A 83 1.71 -12.59 5.33
CA ASN A 83 0.74 -13.63 5.55
C ASN A 83 -0.67 -13.08 5.82
N GLU A 84 -1.69 -13.90 5.53
CA GLU A 84 -3.10 -13.60 5.83
C GLU A 84 -3.38 -13.43 7.32
N GLU A 85 -2.62 -14.09 8.19
CA GLU A 85 -2.76 -13.95 9.65
C GLU A 85 -2.25 -12.60 10.19
N LYS A 86 -1.75 -11.70 9.32
CA LYS A 86 -1.21 -10.37 9.66
C LYS A 86 -0.14 -10.42 10.77
N LYS A 87 0.59 -11.53 10.92
CA LYS A 87 1.55 -11.74 12.03
C LYS A 87 2.81 -10.90 11.85
N LEU A 88 3.20 -10.63 10.60
CA LEU A 88 4.40 -9.88 10.27
C LEU A 88 4.08 -8.76 9.29
N MET A 89 4.05 -7.52 9.80
CA MET A 89 3.99 -6.33 8.96
C MET A 89 5.36 -6.11 8.31
N ILE A 90 5.45 -6.33 7.01
CA ILE A 90 6.69 -6.19 6.22
C ILE A 90 6.95 -4.75 5.80
N LYS A 91 5.88 -3.97 5.55
CA LYS A 91 6.01 -2.58 5.12
C LYS A 91 4.76 -1.77 5.46
N LYS A 92 4.95 -0.47 5.60
CA LYS A 92 3.86 0.50 5.60
C LYS A 92 4.23 1.76 4.82
N PHE A 93 3.23 2.42 4.25
CA PHE A 93 3.36 3.74 3.65
C PHE A 93 2.07 4.54 3.77
N ILE A 94 2.15 5.82 3.47
CA ILE A 94 1.02 6.76 3.51
C ILE A 94 0.61 7.07 2.08
N CYS A 95 -0.69 7.05 1.82
CA CYS A 95 -1.31 7.55 0.62
C CYS A 95 -2.20 8.75 0.97
N GLN A 96 -1.96 9.89 0.32
CA GLN A 96 -2.77 11.08 0.49
C GLN A 96 -3.98 11.02 -0.44
N VAL A 97 -5.17 10.92 0.14
CA VAL A 97 -6.41 11.03 -0.63
C VAL A 97 -6.82 12.49 -0.76
N TYR A 98 -7.15 12.91 -1.98
CA TYR A 98 -7.53 14.27 -2.33
C TYR A 98 -8.85 14.31 -3.12
N ASP A 99 -9.50 15.48 -3.09
CA ASP A 99 -10.71 15.75 -3.87
C ASP A 99 -10.36 16.13 -5.32
N THR A 100 -11.18 15.72 -6.29
CA THR A 100 -10.90 15.90 -7.74
C THR A 100 -11.76 16.95 -8.40
#